data_AF-A0AAV5SYU1-F1
#
_entry.id   AF-A0AAV5SYU1-F1
#
_cell.length_a   1.000
_cell.length_b   1.000
_cell.length_c   1.000
_cell.angle_alpha   90.00
_cell.angle_beta   90.00
_cell.angle_gamma   90.00
#
_symmetry.space_group_name_H-M   'P 1'
#
loop_
_entity.id
_entity.type
_entity.pdbx_description
1 polymer ?
#
loop_
_entity_poly.entity_id
_entity_poly.type
_entity_poly.pdbx_seq_one_letter_code
_entity_poly.pdbx_strand_id
1 'polypeptide(L)'
;MVVMMHYARKVIRRREHVVSSRTHKVEDRLAKVFFIQIVSVIIFYCFPLVLLLGLMLIDTSAWPTWTLAILRPMIMMLLSLKSTVQSMIFLLKNPQYTKV
;
A
#
# COMPACT_ATOMS: atom_id res chain seq x y z
N MET A 1 -41.04 -15.38 29.25
CA MET A 1 -39.89 -15.91 28.47
C MET A 1 -39.91 -15.53 26.99
N VAL A 2 -41.02 -15.68 26.27
CA VAL A 2 -41.10 -15.44 24.80
C VAL A 2 -40.73 -14.01 24.39
N VAL A 3 -41.12 -13.00 25.19
CA VAL A 3 -40.82 -11.57 24.93
C VAL A 3 -39.31 -11.27 25.02
N MET A 4 -38.62 -11.83 26.01
CA MET A 4 -37.15 -11.73 26.14
C MET A 4 -36.43 -12.37 24.95
N MET A 5 -36.93 -13.50 24.48
CA MET A 5 -36.38 -14.22 23.32
C MET A 5 -36.54 -13.42 22.01
N HIS A 6 -37.68 -12.74 21.85
CA HIS A 6 -37.90 -11.82 20.73
C HIS A 6 -37.00 -10.59 20.77
N TYR A 7 -36.81 -10.00 21.96
CA TYR A 7 -35.89 -8.88 22.15
C TYR A 7 -34.43 -9.28 21.86
N ALA A 8 -33.99 -10.44 22.35
CA ALA A 8 -32.66 -10.98 22.10
C ALA A 8 -32.42 -11.17 20.58
N ARG A 9 -33.36 -11.77 19.85
CA ARG A 9 -33.27 -11.92 18.38
C ARG A 9 -33.14 -10.58 17.66
N LYS A 10 -33.93 -9.58 18.08
CA LYS A 10 -33.92 -8.25 17.46
C LYS A 10 -32.60 -7.51 17.70
N VAL A 11 -31.99 -7.69 18.88
CA VAL A 11 -30.67 -7.14 19.22
C VAL A 11 -29.54 -7.84 18.46
N ILE A 12 -29.58 -9.18 18.35
CA ILE A 12 -28.59 -9.97 17.60
C ILE A 12 -28.59 -9.57 16.12
N ARG A 13 -29.76 -9.51 15.48
CA ARG A 13 -29.88 -9.08 14.07
C ARG A 13 -29.34 -7.67 13.81
N ARG A 14 -29.58 -6.74 14.75
CA ARG A 14 -29.02 -5.38 14.66
C ARG A 14 -27.50 -5.40 14.81
N ARG A 15 -26.95 -6.20 15.73
CA ARG A 15 -25.50 -6.33 15.90
C ARG A 15 -24.83 -6.98 14.69
N GLU A 16 -25.43 -7.99 14.07
CA GLU A 16 -24.92 -8.59 12.83
C GLU A 16 -24.81 -7.56 11.69
N HIS A 17 -25.86 -6.76 11.47
CA HIS A 17 -25.81 -5.70 10.46
C HIS A 17 -24.76 -4.63 10.77
N VAL A 18 -24.63 -4.23 12.04
CA VAL A 18 -23.62 -3.24 12.45
C VAL A 18 -22.20 -3.81 12.30
N VAL A 19 -21.99 -5.06 12.68
CA VAL A 19 -20.70 -5.76 12.52
C VAL A 19 -20.38 -5.92 11.04
N SER A 20 -21.29 -6.42 10.22
CA SER A 20 -21.14 -6.52 8.76
C SER A 20 -20.81 -5.16 8.13
N SER A 21 -21.51 -4.09 8.51
CA SER A 21 -21.22 -2.74 8.00
C SER A 21 -19.84 -2.22 8.41
N ARG A 22 -19.34 -2.61 9.60
CA ARG A 22 -18.01 -2.24 10.08
C ARG A 22 -16.93 -3.09 9.40
N THR A 23 -17.17 -4.38 9.21
CA THR A 23 -16.28 -5.30 8.50
C THR A 23 -16.08 -4.83 7.06
N HIS A 24 -17.15 -4.50 6.34
CA HIS A 24 -17.05 -3.98 4.97
C HIS A 24 -16.25 -2.67 4.90
N LYS A 25 -16.41 -1.77 5.87
CA LYS A 25 -15.60 -0.53 5.93
C LYS A 25 -14.12 -0.80 6.19
N VAL A 26 -13.79 -1.85 6.94
CA VAL A 26 -12.40 -2.25 7.18
C VAL A 26 -11.82 -2.93 5.95
N GLU A 27 -12.58 -3.81 5.30
CA GLU A 27 -12.20 -4.45 4.04
C GLU A 27 -11.91 -3.44 2.93
N ASP A 28 -12.80 -2.46 2.71
CA ASP A 28 -12.62 -1.44 1.69
C ASP A 28 -11.38 -0.56 1.97
N ARG A 29 -11.14 -0.23 3.24
CA ARG A 29 -9.92 0.47 3.66
C ARG A 29 -8.67 -0.34 3.38
N LEU A 30 -8.68 -1.64 3.69
CA LEU A 30 -7.57 -2.56 3.43
C LEU A 30 -7.32 -2.71 1.93
N ALA A 31 -8.36 -2.94 1.13
CA ALA A 31 -8.26 -3.02 -0.32
C ALA A 31 -7.59 -1.77 -0.92
N LYS A 32 -7.96 -0.59 -0.43
CA LYS A 32 -7.30 0.66 -0.84
C LYS A 32 -5.83 0.76 -0.38
N VAL A 33 -5.46 0.21 0.79
CA VAL A 33 -4.04 0.11 1.20
C VAL A 33 -3.28 -0.77 0.21
N PHE A 34 -3.79 -1.97 -0.02
CA PHE A 34 -3.14 -2.95 -0.89
C PHE A 34 -2.96 -2.41 -2.30
N PHE A 35 -3.97 -1.72 -2.84
CA PHE A 35 -3.87 -1.10 -4.15
C PHE A 35 -2.74 -0.05 -4.21
N ILE A 36 -2.68 0.86 -3.24
CA ILE A 36 -1.60 1.86 -3.17
C ILE A 36 -0.24 1.20 -2.99
N GLN A 37 -0.16 0.12 -2.20
CA GLN A 37 1.06 -0.64 -2.00
C GLN A 37 1.54 -1.30 -3.30
N ILE A 38 0.64 -1.92 -4.07
CA ILE A 38 0.94 -2.52 -5.37
C ILE A 38 1.45 -1.46 -6.34
N VAL A 39 0.75 -0.33 -6.46
CA VAL A 39 1.17 0.79 -7.33
C VAL A 39 2.53 1.33 -6.91
N SER A 40 2.76 1.48 -5.60
CA SER A 40 4.05 1.93 -5.06
C SER A 40 5.17 0.95 -5.37
N VAL A 41 4.94 -0.36 -5.29
CA VAL A 41 5.93 -1.37 -5.69
C VAL A 41 6.24 -1.27 -7.18
N ILE A 42 5.23 -1.07 -8.04
CA ILE A 42 5.47 -0.92 -9.48
C ILE A 42 6.37 0.30 -9.76
N ILE A 43 6.10 1.43 -9.12
CA ILE A 43 6.84 2.69 -9.36
C ILE A 43 8.23 2.67 -8.73
N PHE A 44 8.35 2.29 -7.46
CA PHE A 44 9.61 2.38 -6.71
C PHE A 44 10.49 1.13 -6.85
N TYR A 45 9.98 0.05 -7.43
CA TYR A 45 10.74 -1.19 -7.62
C TYR A 45 10.79 -1.65 -9.07
N CYS A 46 9.64 -1.91 -9.72
CA CYS A 46 9.66 -2.43 -11.09
C CYS A 46 10.27 -1.43 -12.08
N PHE A 47 9.84 -0.16 -12.04
CA PHE A 47 10.36 0.87 -12.95
C PHE A 47 11.89 1.09 -12.84
N PRO A 48 12.47 1.35 -11.64
CA PRO A 48 13.92 1.50 -11.52
C PRO A 48 14.68 0.21 -11.84
N LEU A 49 14.10 -0.97 -11.60
CA LEU A 49 14.73 -2.24 -11.94
C LEU A 49 14.78 -2.48 -13.45
N VAL A 50 13.72 -2.14 -14.19
CA VAL A 50 13.70 -2.16 -15.65
C VAL A 50 14.71 -1.15 -16.23
N LEU A 51 14.78 0.06 -15.68
CA LEU A 51 15.79 1.05 -16.07
C LEU A 51 17.22 0.56 -15.83
N LEU A 52 17.47 -0.06 -14.68
CA LEU A 52 18.78 -0.63 -14.35
C LEU A 52 19.17 -1.73 -15.34
N LEU A 53 18.26 -2.65 -15.65
CA LEU A 53 18.47 -3.71 -16.64
C LEU A 53 18.70 -3.13 -18.04
N GLY A 54 17.93 -2.11 -18.43
CA GLY A 54 18.11 -1.40 -19.69
C GLY A 54 19.50 -0.76 -19.81
N LEU A 55 20.00 -0.14 -18.74
CA LEU A 55 21.34 0.43 -18.68
C LEU A 55 22.47 -0.62 -18.74
N MET A 56 22.19 -1.86 -18.33
CA MET A 56 23.14 -2.97 -18.44
C MET A 56 23.16 -3.62 -19.83
N LEU A 57 22.01 -3.62 -20.53
CA LEU A 57 21.86 -4.22 -21.86
C LEU A 57 22.24 -3.27 -23.00
N ILE A 58 22.07 -1.96 -22.81
CA ILE A 58 22.40 -0.95 -23.81
C ILE A 58 23.87 -0.54 -23.64
N ASP A 59 24.59 -0.43 -24.76
CA ASP A 59 25.95 0.12 -24.75
C ASP A 59 25.90 1.60 -24.36
N THR A 60 26.29 1.87 -23.12
CA THR A 60 26.25 3.21 -22.51
C THR A 60 27.57 3.98 -22.72
N SER A 61 28.51 3.42 -23.49
CA SER A 61 29.81 4.05 -23.79
C SER A 61 29.68 5.40 -24.51
N ALA A 62 28.64 5.57 -25.34
CA ALA A 62 28.35 6.81 -26.05
C ALA A 62 27.54 7.83 -25.23
N TRP A 63 27.11 7.48 -24.01
CA TRP A 63 26.26 8.36 -23.22
C TRP A 63 27.06 9.45 -22.53
N PRO A 64 26.50 10.67 -22.43
CA PRO A 64 27.13 11.72 -21.68
C PRO A 64 27.35 11.34 -20.21
N THR A 65 28.50 11.70 -19.65
CA THR A 65 28.89 11.30 -18.29
C THR A 65 27.94 11.85 -17.22
N TRP A 66 27.41 13.06 -17.45
CA TRP A 66 26.44 13.71 -16.55
C TRP A 66 25.11 12.96 -16.46
N THR A 67 24.61 12.42 -17.58
CA THR A 67 23.38 11.61 -17.58
C THR A 67 23.53 10.34 -16.76
N LEU A 68 24.66 9.63 -16.88
CA LEU A 68 24.94 8.44 -16.08
C LEU A 68 25.14 8.79 -14.59
N ALA A 69 25.78 9.92 -14.30
CA ALA A 69 26.03 10.40 -12.95
C ALA A 69 24.76 10.80 -12.20
N ILE A 70 23.70 11.24 -12.90
CA ILE A 70 22.40 11.57 -12.29
C ILE A 70 21.50 10.33 -12.23
N LEU A 71 21.48 9.53 -13.29
CA LEU A 71 20.54 8.43 -13.44
C LEU A 71 20.80 7.28 -12.46
N ARG A 72 22.07 6.90 -12.26
CA ARG A 72 22.46 5.84 -11.30
C ARG A 72 22.04 6.14 -9.85
N PRO A 73 22.37 7.29 -9.25
CA PRO A 73 21.95 7.59 -7.88
C PRO A 73 20.43 7.77 -7.78
N MET A 74 19.75 8.28 -8.81
CA MET A 74 18.29 8.36 -8.82
C MET A 74 17.64 6.97 -8.73
N ILE A 75 18.12 6.00 -9.53
CA ILE A 75 17.65 4.61 -9.52
C ILE A 75 17.90 3.95 -8.15
N MET A 76 19.10 4.15 -7.58
CA MET A 76 19.45 3.65 -6.23
C MET A 76 18.56 4.25 -5.13
N MET A 77 18.29 5.55 -5.19
CA MET A 77 17.38 6.21 -4.24
C MET A 77 15.96 5.64 -4.33
N LEU A 78 15.43 5.48 -5.54
CA LEU A 78 14.09 4.92 -5.75
C LEU A 78 13.97 3.50 -5.19
N LEU A 79 14.98 2.65 -5.43
CA LEU A 79 15.03 1.28 -4.88
C LEU A 79 15.13 1.28 -3.35
N SER A 80 15.87 2.21 -2.76
CA SER A 80 16.00 2.35 -1.31
C SER A 80 14.71 2.85 -0.64
N LEU A 81 13.98 3.77 -1.30
CA LEU A 81 12.72 4.31 -0.79
C LEU A 81 11.60 3.26 -0.68
N LYS A 82 11.68 2.14 -1.41
CA LYS A 82 10.70 1.04 -1.36
C LYS A 82 10.36 0.60 0.07
N SER A 83 11.38 0.38 0.91
CA SER A 83 11.18 -0.11 2.28
C SER A 83 10.50 0.94 3.18
N THR A 84 10.81 2.21 2.93
CA THR A 84 10.30 3.35 3.69
C THR A 84 8.85 3.66 3.31
N VAL A 85 8.52 3.68 2.02
CA VAL A 85 7.14 3.90 1.53
C VAL A 85 6.22 2.78 1.99
N GLN A 86 6.69 1.53 1.95
CA GLN A 86 5.92 0.39 2.45
C GLN A 86 5.66 0.48 3.95
N SER A 87 6.67 0.86 4.75
CA SER A 87 6.51 1.07 6.20
C SER A 87 5.59 2.26 6.52
N MET A 88 5.71 3.36 5.77
CA MET A 88 4.89 4.56 5.97
C MET A 88 3.43 4.31 5.64
N ILE A 89 3.11 3.58 4.57
CA ILE A 89 1.74 3.17 4.22
C ILE A 89 1.12 2.33 5.35
N PHE A 90 1.90 1.42 5.94
CA PHE A 90 1.47 0.60 7.08
C PHE A 90 1.22 1.44 8.35
N LEU A 91 2.08 2.42 8.64
CA LEU A 91 1.96 3.28 9.82
C LEU A 91 0.80 4.28 9.70
N LEU A 92 0.59 4.89 8.52
CA LEU A 92 -0.44 5.93 8.32
C LEU A 92 -1.86 5.38 8.36
N LYS A 93 -2.05 4.09 8.04
CA LYS A 93 -3.36 3.44 8.07
C LYS A 93 -3.63 2.66 9.35
N ASN A 94 -2.69 2.66 10.31
CA ASN A 94 -2.85 1.96 11.58
C ASN A 94 -3.86 2.71 12.47
N PRO A 95 -5.05 2.13 12.76
CA PRO A 95 -6.14 2.82 13.45
C PRO A 95 -5.86 3.18 14.92
N GLN A 96 -4.70 2.80 15.46
CA GLN A 96 -4.25 3.18 16.80
C GLN A 96 -3.79 4.66 16.87
N TYR A 97 -3.30 5.24 15.78
CA TYR A 97 -2.79 6.62 15.76
C TYR A 97 -3.80 7.65 15.21
N THR A 98 -4.91 7.20 14.61
CA THR A 98 -6.01 8.06 14.13
C THR A 98 -7.15 8.10 15.16
N LYS A 99 -6.83 8.42 16.40
CA LYS A 99 -7.79 8.84 17.43
C LYS A 99 -7.37 10.22 17.91
N VAL A 100 -7.65 11.23 17.11
CA VAL A 100 -7.77 12.62 17.56
C VAL A 100 -9.11 13.11 17.03
#